data_AF-A0A6G4XA73-F1
#
_entry.id   AF-A0A6G4XA73-F1
#
_cell.length_a   1.000
_cell.length_b   1.000
_cell.length_c   1.000
_cell.angle_alpha   90.00
_cell.angle_beta   90.00
_cell.angle_gamma   90.00
#
_symmetry.space_group_name_H-M   'P 1'
#
loop_
_entity.id
_entity.type
_entity.pdbx_description
1 polymer ?
#
loop_
_entity_poly.entity_id
_entity_poly.type
_entity_poly.pdbx_seq_one_letter_code
_entity_poly.pdbx_strand_id
1 'polypeptide(L)'
;LDHPDQATVWGLGRVAALELPQRWGGLIDLPTHLDTRAGTRLTNILADSSEDQTAIRGAGTYGRRLTRAVAAAPVDEQWRPSGTVLITGGTGALGTHTARWLAGRGAPHLVLTSRSGTAPDGLIEELTGLGAQVTVTACDVTDRDALATVIDGMPEQWPLTGIVHTAGIEN
;
A
#
# COMPACT_ATOMS: atom_id res chain seq x y z
N LEU A 1 -3.61 -10.78 5.45
CA LEU A 1 -4.16 -9.97 6.56
C LEU A 1 -5.65 -10.18 6.49
N ASP A 2 -6.23 -10.88 7.46
CA ASP A 2 -7.61 -11.34 7.34
C ASP A 2 -8.63 -10.23 7.65
N HIS A 3 -8.18 -9.17 8.35
CA HIS A 3 -8.98 -8.01 8.75
C HIS A 3 -8.19 -6.70 8.58
N PRO A 4 -7.97 -6.21 7.33
CA PRO A 4 -7.20 -5.00 7.08
C PRO A 4 -7.86 -3.71 7.62
N ASP A 5 -9.18 -3.72 7.78
CA ASP A 5 -9.98 -2.67 8.39
C ASP A 5 -9.59 -2.45 9.87
N GLN A 6 -9.39 -3.52 10.64
CA GLN A 6 -8.95 -3.42 12.03
C GLN A 6 -7.53 -2.83 12.16
N ALA A 7 -6.68 -3.00 11.14
CA ALA A 7 -5.35 -2.40 11.14
C ALA A 7 -5.37 -0.87 11.12
N THR A 8 -6.47 -0.24 10.69
CA THR A 8 -6.61 1.23 10.73
C THR A 8 -6.57 1.78 12.16
N VAL A 9 -7.12 1.04 13.12
CA VAL A 9 -7.09 1.36 14.56
C VAL A 9 -5.66 1.42 15.08
N TRP A 10 -4.74 0.62 14.54
CA TRP A 10 -3.34 0.64 14.93
C TRP A 10 -2.64 1.94 14.55
N GLY A 11 -2.98 2.52 13.41
CA GLY A 11 -2.48 3.84 13.00
C GLY A 11 -2.94 4.92 13.97
N LEU A 12 -4.26 4.98 14.20
CA LEU A 12 -4.89 5.94 15.11
C LEU A 12 -4.37 5.79 16.55
N GLY A 13 -4.29 4.56 17.08
CA GLY A 13 -3.85 4.30 18.44
C GLY A 13 -2.40 4.75 18.70
N ARG A 14 -1.51 4.62 17.71
CA ARG A 14 -0.14 5.16 17.83
C ARG A 14 -0.10 6.69 17.88
N VAL A 15 -1.04 7.37 17.22
CA VAL A 15 -1.18 8.84 17.34
C VAL A 15 -1.74 9.20 18.71
N ALA A 16 -2.78 8.50 19.17
CA ALA A 16 -3.36 8.69 20.49
C ALA A 16 -2.33 8.47 21.63
N ALA A 17 -1.40 7.52 21.47
CA ALA A 17 -0.29 7.30 22.40
C ALA A 17 0.62 8.52 22.56
N LEU A 18 0.80 9.30 21.49
CA LEU A 18 1.63 10.51 21.48
C LEU A 18 0.85 11.73 21.98
N GLU A 19 -0.42 11.86 21.60
CA GLU A 19 -1.25 13.03 21.93
C GLU A 19 -1.87 12.95 23.33
N LEU A 20 -2.24 11.75 23.78
CA LEU A 20 -2.96 11.50 25.03
C LEU A 20 -2.24 10.44 25.90
N PRO A 21 -0.93 10.56 26.18
CA PRO A 21 -0.16 9.51 26.84
C PRO A 21 -0.71 9.12 28.21
N GLN A 22 -1.30 10.07 28.95
CA GLN A 22 -1.87 9.83 30.29
C GLN A 22 -3.19 9.05 30.27
N ARG A 23 -3.79 8.86 29.09
CA ARG A 23 -5.06 8.15 28.91
C ARG A 23 -4.91 6.90 28.03
N TRP A 24 -3.69 6.65 27.55
CA TRP A 24 -3.40 5.60 26.61
C TRP A 24 -2.83 4.38 27.33
N GLY A 25 -3.43 3.21 27.10
CA GLY A 25 -2.92 1.92 27.59
C GLY A 25 -2.10 1.19 26.52
N GLY A 26 -2.73 0.89 25.37
CA GLY A 26 -2.08 0.19 24.28
C GLY A 26 -3.05 -0.45 23.28
N LEU A 27 -2.47 -1.17 22.32
CA LEU A 27 -3.16 -1.99 21.31
C LEU A 27 -2.78 -3.46 21.53
N ILE A 28 -3.79 -4.34 21.49
CA ILE A 28 -3.62 -5.79 21.64
C ILE A 28 -4.32 -6.49 20.48
N ASP A 29 -3.56 -7.20 19.65
CA ASP A 29 -4.13 -8.06 18.60
C ASP A 29 -4.43 -9.46 19.16
N LEU A 30 -5.68 -9.91 19.03
CA LEU A 30 -6.13 -11.20 19.56
C LEU A 30 -5.97 -12.33 18.55
N PRO A 31 -5.78 -13.59 19.00
CA PRO A 31 -5.85 -14.74 18.10
C PRO A 31 -7.29 -14.95 17.61
N THR A 32 -7.45 -15.64 16.48
CA THR A 32 -8.77 -16.00 15.93
C THR A 32 -9.66 -16.74 16.94
N HIS A 33 -9.06 -17.52 17.84
CA HIS A 33 -9.75 -18.20 18.93
C HIS A 33 -9.19 -17.76 20.28
N LEU A 34 -10.04 -17.12 21.09
CA LEU A 34 -9.71 -16.70 22.45
C LEU A 34 -10.00 -17.83 23.44
N ASP A 35 -9.04 -18.74 23.60
CA ASP A 35 -9.11 -19.80 24.61
C ASP A 35 -8.73 -19.28 26.01
N THR A 36 -8.83 -20.14 27.04
CA THR A 36 -8.48 -19.79 28.42
C THR A 36 -7.05 -19.28 28.55
N ARG A 37 -6.10 -19.86 27.80
CA ARG A 37 -4.68 -19.47 27.84
C ARG A 37 -4.47 -18.07 27.26
N ALA A 38 -5.12 -17.76 26.14
CA ALA A 38 -5.13 -16.45 25.54
C ALA A 38 -5.83 -15.42 26.45
N GLY A 39 -6.90 -15.82 27.14
CA GLY A 39 -7.56 -15.00 28.16
C GLY A 39 -6.61 -14.62 29.31
N THR A 40 -5.87 -15.58 29.87
CA THR A 40 -4.87 -15.30 30.92
C THR A 40 -3.76 -14.38 30.42
N ARG A 41 -3.32 -14.53 29.16
CA ARG A 41 -2.32 -13.65 28.56
C ARG A 41 -2.84 -12.22 28.41
N LEU A 42 -4.09 -12.06 27.97
CA LEU A 42 -4.75 -10.76 27.87
C LEU A 42 -4.81 -10.06 29.23
N THR A 43 -5.26 -10.74 30.27
CA THR A 43 -5.31 -10.16 31.63
C THR A 43 -3.93 -9.76 32.14
N ASN A 44 -2.90 -10.55 31.84
CA ASN A 44 -1.53 -10.22 32.25
C ASN A 44 -1.00 -8.96 31.54
N ILE A 45 -1.27 -8.81 30.23
CA ILE A 45 -0.86 -7.62 29.48
C ILE A 45 -1.55 -6.37 30.05
N LEU A 46 -2.87 -6.46 30.30
CA LEU A 46 -3.64 -5.36 30.88
C LEU A 46 -3.17 -4.97 32.29
N ALA A 47 -2.66 -5.91 33.07
CA ALA A 47 -2.16 -5.66 34.42
C ALA A 47 -0.73 -5.10 34.45
N ASP A 48 0.16 -5.55 33.56
CA ASP A 48 1.59 -5.17 33.54
C ASP A 48 1.82 -3.80 32.88
N SER A 49 1.12 -3.50 31.78
CA SER A 49 1.23 -2.22 31.05
C SER A 49 2.65 -1.81 30.61
N SER A 50 3.56 -2.78 30.46
CA SER A 50 4.96 -2.53 30.05
C SER A 50 5.15 -2.33 28.54
N GLU A 51 4.20 -2.83 27.73
CA GLU A 51 4.21 -2.77 26.26
C GLU A 51 2.88 -2.20 25.76
N ASP A 52 2.92 -1.22 24.86
CA ASP A 52 1.73 -0.54 24.34
C ASP A 52 1.24 -1.09 22.98
N GLN A 53 1.97 -2.04 22.39
CA GLN A 53 1.69 -2.62 21.08
C GLN A 53 2.02 -4.11 21.11
N THR A 54 1.00 -4.94 21.35
CA THR A 54 1.16 -6.38 21.60
C THR A 54 0.29 -7.26 20.70
N ALA A 55 0.71 -8.50 20.51
CA ALA A 55 -0.06 -9.53 19.83
C ALA A 55 -0.07 -10.83 20.64
N ILE A 56 -1.25 -11.43 20.80
CA ILE A 56 -1.43 -12.74 21.43
C ILE A 56 -1.58 -13.79 20.33
N ARG A 57 -0.77 -14.84 20.38
CA ARG A 57 -0.84 -16.00 19.48
C ARG A 57 -0.73 -17.30 20.27
N GLY A 58 -0.94 -18.45 19.63
CA GLY A 58 -0.80 -19.75 20.29
C GLY A 58 0.55 -19.91 21.01
N ALA A 59 1.64 -19.55 20.33
CA ALA A 59 3.00 -19.64 20.86
C ALA A 59 3.27 -18.71 22.07
N GLY A 60 2.66 -17.52 22.13
CA GLY A 60 3.04 -16.53 23.14
C GLY A 60 2.42 -15.15 22.97
N THR A 61 2.94 -14.22 23.77
CA THR A 61 2.74 -12.78 23.65
C THR A 61 3.95 -12.17 22.93
N TYR A 62 3.71 -11.22 22.05
CA TYR A 62 4.73 -10.54 21.25
C TYR A 62 4.59 -9.03 21.41
N GLY A 63 5.71 -8.31 21.56
CA GLY A 63 5.76 -6.85 21.49
C GLY A 63 6.20 -6.39 20.11
N ARG A 64 5.60 -5.31 19.59
CA ARG A 64 5.97 -4.75 18.28
C ARG A 64 7.34 -4.08 18.36
N ARG A 65 8.22 -4.39 17.39
CA ARG A 65 9.53 -3.74 17.22
C ARG A 65 9.77 -3.43 15.76
N LEU A 66 10.41 -2.29 15.50
CA LEU A 66 10.94 -1.95 14.19
C LEU A 66 12.43 -2.29 14.17
N THR A 67 12.82 -3.20 13.28
CA THR A 67 14.22 -3.61 13.11
C THR A 67 14.71 -3.23 11.72
N ARG A 68 16.02 -3.05 11.57
CA ARG A 68 16.62 -2.83 10.26
C ARG A 68 16.46 -4.09 9.40
N ALA A 69 15.86 -3.94 8.22
CA ALA A 69 15.85 -5.00 7.23
C ALA A 69 17.25 -5.16 6.62
N VAL A 70 17.77 -6.38 6.61
CA VAL A 70 18.98 -6.72 5.86
C VAL A 70 18.54 -7.07 4.45
N ALA A 71 19.10 -6.39 3.44
CA ALA A 71 18.79 -6.69 2.06
C ALA A 71 19.14 -8.16 1.77
N ALA A 72 18.22 -8.89 1.17
CA ALA A 72 18.52 -10.21 0.63
C ALA A 72 19.66 -10.08 -0.40
N ALA A 73 20.44 -11.14 -0.56
CA ALA A 73 21.46 -11.19 -1.61
C ALA A 73 20.82 -10.84 -2.96
N PRO A 74 21.53 -10.12 -3.85
CA PRO A 74 21.00 -9.79 -5.17
C PRO A 74 20.52 -11.06 -5.85
N VAL A 75 19.26 -11.08 -6.26
CA VAL A 75 18.72 -12.13 -7.12
C VAL A 75 19.05 -11.71 -8.55
N ASP A 76 19.61 -12.61 -9.36
CA ASP A 76 20.05 -12.30 -10.73
C ASP A 76 18.89 -11.86 -11.65
N GLU A 77 17.65 -12.18 -11.29
CA GLU A 77 16.45 -11.72 -11.99
C GLU A 77 15.92 -10.41 -11.40
N GLN A 78 16.31 -9.30 -12.01
CA GLN A 78 15.68 -8.01 -11.74
C GLN A 78 14.29 -7.97 -12.40
N TRP A 79 13.26 -7.65 -11.62
CA TRP A 79 11.90 -7.48 -12.14
C TRP A 79 11.84 -6.45 -13.27
N ARG A 80 11.18 -6.83 -14.37
CA ARG A 80 10.89 -5.97 -15.53
C ARG A 80 9.38 -5.99 -15.84
N PRO A 81 8.76 -4.83 -16.10
CA PRO A 81 7.38 -4.77 -16.58
C PRO A 81 7.29 -5.37 -18.00
N SER A 82 6.26 -6.17 -18.26
CA SER A 82 6.09 -6.88 -19.55
C SER A 82 4.79 -6.53 -20.29
N GLY A 83 3.84 -5.85 -19.64
CA GLY A 83 2.60 -5.39 -20.24
C GLY A 83 2.21 -4.02 -19.72
N THR A 84 0.92 -3.80 -19.51
CA THR A 84 0.42 -2.56 -18.92
C THR A 84 0.68 -2.50 -17.43
N VAL A 85 1.15 -1.34 -16.95
CA VAL A 85 1.17 -0.99 -15.52
C VAL A 85 0.16 0.14 -15.27
N LEU A 86 -0.83 -0.14 -14.42
CA LEU A 86 -1.81 0.85 -13.96
C LEU A 86 -1.28 1.59 -12.74
N ILE A 87 -1.22 2.92 -12.80
CA ILE A 87 -0.78 3.78 -11.70
C ILE A 87 -1.96 4.65 -11.26
N THR A 88 -2.56 4.32 -10.10
CA THR A 88 -3.64 5.13 -9.53
C THR A 88 -3.07 6.34 -8.82
N GLY A 89 -3.64 7.53 -9.03
CA GLY A 89 -2.97 8.77 -8.64
C GLY A 89 -1.73 9.03 -9.51
N GLY A 90 -1.69 8.47 -10.72
CA GLY A 90 -0.52 8.45 -11.59
C GLY A 90 -0.07 9.82 -12.08
N THR A 91 -0.92 10.84 -11.95
CA THR A 91 -0.61 12.22 -12.31
C THR A 91 -0.14 13.07 -11.11
N GLY A 92 -0.12 12.51 -9.89
CA GLY A 92 0.42 13.16 -8.69
C GLY A 92 1.94 13.00 -8.53
N ALA A 93 2.52 13.65 -7.52
CA ALA A 93 3.98 13.71 -7.32
C ALA A 93 4.66 12.31 -7.34
N LEU A 94 4.20 11.39 -6.50
CA LEU A 94 4.71 10.01 -6.46
C LEU A 94 4.36 9.22 -7.73
N GLY A 95 3.16 9.42 -8.27
CA GLY A 95 2.69 8.76 -9.48
C GLY A 95 3.59 9.07 -10.68
N THR A 96 3.93 10.34 -10.90
CA THR A 96 4.80 10.74 -12.01
C THR A 96 6.24 10.22 -11.86
N HIS A 97 6.78 10.20 -10.64
CA HIS A 97 8.10 9.60 -10.39
C HIS A 97 8.09 8.10 -10.67
N THR A 98 7.04 7.41 -10.22
CA THR A 98 6.84 5.98 -10.48
C THR A 98 6.71 5.70 -11.98
N ALA A 99 5.95 6.52 -12.71
CA ALA A 99 5.76 6.38 -14.15
C ALA A 99 7.10 6.51 -14.90
N ARG A 100 7.93 7.50 -14.55
CA ARG A 100 9.27 7.67 -15.12
C ARG A 100 10.17 6.46 -14.85
N TRP A 101 10.17 5.97 -13.62
CA TRP A 101 10.96 4.80 -13.24
C TRP A 101 10.51 3.54 -13.99
N LEU A 102 9.20 3.34 -14.16
CA LEU A 102 8.64 2.21 -14.92
C LEU A 102 8.96 2.31 -16.42
N ALA A 103 8.79 3.49 -17.02
CA ALA A 103 9.16 3.73 -18.42
C ALA A 103 10.67 3.46 -18.63
N GLY A 104 11.53 3.97 -17.74
CA GLY A 104 12.98 3.69 -17.77
C GLY A 104 13.34 2.21 -17.55
N ARG A 105 12.44 1.40 -17.01
CA ARG A 105 12.57 -0.06 -16.90
C ARG A 105 12.00 -0.83 -18.10
N GLY A 106 11.50 -0.14 -19.11
CA GLY A 106 10.98 -0.72 -20.34
C GLY A 106 9.51 -1.12 -20.24
N ALA A 107 8.70 -0.44 -19.42
CA ALA A 107 7.26 -0.67 -19.42
C ALA A 107 6.69 -0.33 -20.81
N PRO A 108 6.06 -1.29 -21.51
CA PRO A 108 5.55 -1.03 -22.86
C PRO A 108 4.31 -0.13 -22.86
N HIS A 109 3.49 -0.18 -21.79
CA HIS A 109 2.30 0.65 -21.64
C HIS A 109 2.09 1.07 -20.19
N LEU A 110 1.79 2.35 -20.00
CA LEU A 110 1.44 2.96 -18.71
C LEU A 110 0.04 3.55 -18.77
N VAL A 111 -0.79 3.19 -17.80
CA VAL A 111 -2.10 3.82 -17.60
C VAL A 111 -2.07 4.64 -16.34
N LEU A 112 -2.22 5.95 -16.47
CA LEU A 112 -2.19 6.91 -15.37
C LEU A 112 -3.62 7.33 -15.06
N THR A 113 -4.14 6.93 -13.90
CA THR A 113 -5.46 7.37 -13.46
C THR A 113 -5.39 8.45 -12.40
N SER A 114 -6.30 9.42 -12.49
CA SER A 114 -6.54 10.43 -11.47
C SER A 114 -7.95 10.97 -11.62
N ARG A 115 -8.49 11.64 -10.60
CA ARG A 115 -9.83 12.23 -10.68
C ARG A 115 -9.94 13.32 -11.76
N SER A 116 -8.87 14.09 -11.99
CA SER A 116 -8.88 15.14 -13.03
C SER A 116 -8.71 14.58 -14.44
N GLY A 117 -8.09 13.40 -14.58
CA GLY A 117 -7.74 12.83 -15.89
C GLY A 117 -6.74 13.65 -16.69
N THR A 118 -6.05 14.60 -16.04
CA THR A 118 -5.06 15.48 -16.66
C THR A 118 -3.67 15.14 -16.14
N ALA A 119 -2.72 14.97 -17.06
CA ALA A 119 -1.31 14.84 -16.74
C ALA A 119 -0.64 16.22 -16.65
N PRO A 120 0.42 16.38 -15.85
CA PRO A 120 1.30 17.54 -15.92
C PRO A 120 1.87 17.74 -17.33
N ASP A 121 2.09 19.00 -17.69
CA ASP A 121 2.65 19.39 -18.99
C ASP A 121 3.95 18.64 -19.29
N GLY A 122 4.09 18.15 -20.52
CA GLY A 122 5.27 17.42 -21.00
C GLY A 122 5.42 15.99 -20.48
N LEU A 123 4.65 15.53 -19.49
CA LEU A 123 4.82 14.19 -18.91
C LEU A 123 4.57 13.08 -19.95
N ILE A 124 3.52 13.22 -20.77
CA ILE A 124 3.19 12.20 -21.79
C ILE A 124 4.32 12.10 -22.82
N GLU A 125 4.84 13.23 -23.29
CA GLU A 125 5.94 13.30 -24.25
C GLU A 125 7.22 12.70 -23.67
N GLU A 126 7.53 13.03 -22.41
CA GLU A 126 8.68 12.49 -21.68
C GLU A 126 8.62 10.95 -21.61
N LEU A 127 7.50 10.40 -21.13
CA LEU A 127 7.32 8.96 -20.97
C LEU A 127 7.30 8.22 -22.32
N THR A 128 6.71 8.85 -23.35
CA THR A 128 6.75 8.31 -24.72
C THR A 128 8.16 8.34 -25.29
N GLY A 129 8.94 9.39 -25.01
CA GLY A 129 10.36 9.47 -25.36
C GLY A 129 11.22 8.40 -24.71
N LEU A 130 10.79 7.84 -23.57
CA LEU A 130 11.40 6.68 -22.91
C LEU A 130 10.93 5.33 -23.47
N GLY A 131 10.02 5.33 -24.44
CA GLY A 131 9.55 4.13 -25.14
C GLY A 131 8.26 3.51 -24.59
N ALA A 132 7.60 4.15 -23.62
CA ALA A 132 6.31 3.68 -23.10
C ALA A 132 5.14 4.30 -23.87
N GLN A 133 4.16 3.49 -24.27
CA GLN A 133 2.85 4.03 -24.62
C GLN A 133 2.19 4.58 -23.34
N VAL A 134 1.51 5.73 -23.40
CA VAL A 134 0.84 6.32 -22.23
C VAL A 134 -0.63 6.56 -22.51
N THR A 135 -1.47 6.10 -21.59
CA THR A 135 -2.89 6.45 -21.52
C THR A 135 -3.15 7.19 -20.20
N VAL A 136 -3.82 8.34 -20.28
CA VAL A 136 -4.26 9.09 -19.09
C VAL A 136 -5.78 9.01 -19.04
N THR A 137 -6.33 8.66 -17.88
CA THR A 137 -7.78 8.46 -17.74
C THR A 137 -8.30 9.13 -16.47
N ALA A 138 -9.38 9.90 -16.63
CA ALA A 138 -10.16 10.38 -15.51
C ALA A 138 -10.85 9.19 -14.82
N CYS A 139 -10.46 8.89 -13.58
CA CYS A 139 -11.06 7.82 -12.79
C CYS A 139 -10.88 8.12 -11.30
N ASP A 140 -11.97 8.03 -10.55
CA ASP A 140 -11.91 7.92 -9.10
C ASP A 140 -11.59 6.48 -8.73
N VAL A 141 -10.56 6.26 -7.88
CA VAL A 141 -10.16 4.91 -7.46
C VAL A 141 -11.18 4.27 -6.50
N THR A 142 -12.10 5.07 -5.95
CA THR A 142 -13.18 4.58 -5.10
C THR A 142 -14.43 4.17 -5.89
N ASP A 143 -14.49 4.52 -7.18
CA ASP A 143 -15.55 4.09 -8.09
C ASP A 143 -15.17 2.75 -8.72
N ARG A 144 -15.88 1.70 -8.29
CA ARG A 144 -15.65 0.33 -8.72
C ARG A 144 -15.92 0.14 -10.22
N ASP A 145 -16.99 0.73 -10.73
CA ASP A 145 -17.45 0.48 -12.10
C ASP A 145 -16.58 1.28 -13.09
N ALA A 146 -16.15 2.48 -12.69
CA ALA A 146 -15.17 3.25 -13.45
C ALA A 146 -13.82 2.51 -13.54
N LEU A 147 -13.32 1.95 -12.43
CA LEU A 147 -12.10 1.15 -12.45
C LEU A 147 -12.23 -0.12 -13.29
N ALA A 148 -13.36 -0.81 -13.22
CA ALA A 148 -13.63 -1.97 -14.06
C ALA A 148 -13.55 -1.59 -15.55
N THR A 149 -14.16 -0.47 -15.93
CA THR A 149 -14.09 0.05 -17.30
C THR A 149 -12.65 0.32 -17.76
N VAL A 150 -11.81 0.89 -16.88
CA VAL A 150 -10.39 1.10 -17.18
C VAL A 150 -9.67 -0.23 -17.40
N ILE A 151 -9.87 -1.21 -16.51
CA ILE A 151 -9.21 -2.51 -16.57
C ILE A 151 -9.67 -3.32 -17.80
N ASP A 152 -10.95 -3.29 -18.11
CA ASP A 152 -11.52 -4.01 -19.27
C ASP A 152 -11.14 -3.35 -20.60
N GLY A 153 -10.77 -2.06 -20.59
CA GLY A 153 -10.30 -1.31 -21.75
C GLY A 153 -8.83 -1.53 -22.12
N MET A 154 -8.10 -2.39 -21.40
CA MET A 154 -6.68 -2.63 -21.66
C MET A 154 -6.48 -3.35 -23.00
N PRO A 155 -5.50 -2.93 -23.82
CA PRO A 155 -5.31 -3.53 -25.14
C PRO A 155 -4.76 -4.96 -24.99
N GLU A 156 -5.26 -5.90 -25.80
CA GLU A 156 -4.83 -7.32 -25.76
C GLU A 156 -3.32 -7.47 -25.96
N GLN A 157 -2.71 -6.59 -26.76
CA GLN A 157 -1.26 -6.57 -27.00
C GLN A 157 -0.42 -6.26 -25.74
N TRP A 158 -1.00 -5.56 -24.76
CA TRP A 158 -0.38 -5.21 -23.49
C TRP A 158 -1.36 -5.46 -22.34
N PRO A 159 -1.54 -6.72 -21.89
CA PRO A 159 -2.44 -7.02 -20.78
C PRO A 159 -1.96 -6.36 -19.48
N LEU A 160 -2.87 -6.18 -18.51
CA LEU A 160 -2.51 -5.67 -17.19
C LEU A 160 -1.58 -6.65 -16.46
N THR A 161 -0.37 -6.19 -16.13
CA THR A 161 0.68 -7.00 -15.48
C THR A 161 1.18 -6.42 -14.15
N GLY A 162 0.82 -5.16 -13.86
CA GLY A 162 1.20 -4.51 -12.61
C GLY A 162 0.26 -3.38 -12.24
N ILE A 163 0.13 -3.14 -10.93
CA ILE A 163 -0.63 -2.03 -10.36
C ILE A 163 0.26 -1.34 -9.33
N VAL A 164 0.36 -0.01 -9.41
CA VAL A 164 0.96 0.81 -8.35
C VAL A 164 -0.10 1.78 -7.81
N HIS A 165 -0.41 1.64 -6.53
CA HIS A 165 -1.38 2.50 -5.87
C HIS A 165 -0.69 3.70 -5.20
N THR A 166 -0.66 4.83 -5.89
CA THR A 166 -0.16 6.11 -5.36
C THR A 166 -1.28 7.12 -5.11
N ALA A 167 -2.54 6.70 -5.18
CA ALA A 167 -3.67 7.57 -4.93
C ALA A 167 -3.76 7.84 -3.43
N GLY A 168 -3.76 9.12 -3.07
CA GLY A 168 -3.82 9.58 -1.70
C GLY A 168 -4.02 11.08 -1.69
N ILE A 169 -4.43 11.60 -0.54
CA ILE A 169 -4.49 13.03 -0.26
C ILE A 169 -3.54 13.31 0.89
N GLU A 170 -2.74 14.37 0.74
CA GLU A 170 -2.04 14.98 1.86
C GLU A 170 -2.94 16.12 2.36
N ASN A 171 -3.30 16.07 3.64
CA ASN A 171 -3.88 17.21 4.35
C ASN A 171 -2.77 17.95 5.09
#